data_AF-A0A3D1BHE1-F1
#
_entry.id   AF-A0A3D1BHE1-F1
#
_cell.length_a   1.000
_cell.length_b   1.000
_cell.length_c   1.000
_cell.angle_alpha   90.00
_cell.angle_beta   90.00
_cell.angle_gamma   90.00
#
_symmetry.space_group_name_H-M   'P 1'
#
loop_
_entity.id
_entity.type
_entity.pdbx_description
1 polymer ?
#
loop_
_entity_poly.entity_id
_entity_poly.type
_entity_poly.pdbx_seq_one_letter_code
_entity_poly.pdbx_strand_id
1 'polypeptide(L)'
;MNKVWFWGLALGAMVGCGGGPEAPETPVQEPTSQTEKTAAEVAVDERVKRLVASEFPTLTNENASDFLTEWGNTVEEDHVVMDTKHGRIVVELFKDVPVHRANFLYKVHR
;
A
#
# COMPACT_ATOMS: atom_id res chain seq x y z
N MET A 1 -13.01 -63.84 -21.00
CA MET A 1 -14.48 -63.67 -20.95
C MET A 1 -14.79 -63.18 -19.53
N ASN A 2 -15.10 -61.92 -19.24
CA ASN A 2 -15.88 -60.93 -19.98
C ASN A 2 -15.38 -59.50 -19.68
N LYS A 3 -15.22 -58.71 -20.76
CA LYS A 3 -15.11 -57.26 -20.75
C LYS A 3 -16.47 -56.69 -20.35
N VAL A 4 -16.50 -55.77 -19.38
CA VAL A 4 -17.68 -54.95 -19.10
C VAL A 4 -17.33 -53.50 -19.44
N TRP A 5 -18.11 -52.95 -20.37
CA TRP A 5 -17.99 -51.64 -20.98
C TRP A 5 -19.37 -51.00 -20.87
N PHE A 6 -19.54 -50.00 -20.01
CA PHE A 6 -20.70 -49.10 -19.97
C PHE A 6 -20.21 -47.78 -19.34
N TRP A 7 -19.90 -46.76 -20.15
CA TRP A 7 -20.84 -45.71 -20.54
C TRP A 7 -21.56 -45.09 -19.34
N GLY A 8 -20.89 -44.11 -18.71
CA GLY A 8 -21.45 -43.23 -17.70
C GLY A 8 -21.19 -41.78 -18.11
N LEU A 9 -21.97 -41.30 -19.07
CA LEU A 9 -22.10 -39.90 -19.45
C LEU A 9 -22.84 -39.16 -18.32
N ALA A 10 -22.15 -38.31 -17.59
CA ALA A 10 -22.77 -37.31 -16.73
C ALA A 10 -22.03 -35.98 -16.90
N LEU A 11 -22.46 -35.33 -17.97
CA LEU A 11 -22.29 -33.93 -18.34
C LEU A 11 -22.54 -33.02 -17.12
N GLY A 12 -21.47 -32.61 -16.44
CA GLY A 12 -21.52 -31.58 -15.40
C GLY A 12 -21.57 -30.20 -16.05
N ALA A 13 -22.78 -29.64 -16.13
CA ALA A 13 -23.03 -28.31 -16.68
C ALA A 13 -22.25 -27.23 -15.90
N MET A 14 -21.27 -26.60 -16.56
CA MET A 14 -20.71 -25.34 -16.11
C MET A 14 -21.80 -24.26 -16.21
N VAL A 15 -22.44 -23.95 -15.09
CA VAL A 15 -23.19 -22.71 -14.91
C VAL A 15 -22.17 -21.60 -14.75
N GLY A 16 -21.63 -21.14 -15.88
CA GLY A 16 -20.91 -19.87 -15.99
C GLY A 16 -21.94 -18.75 -15.99
N CYS A 17 -21.95 -17.95 -14.92
CA CYS A 17 -22.69 -16.69 -14.90
C CYS A 17 -21.93 -15.68 -15.77
N GLY A 18 -22.66 -15.05 -16.69
CA GLY A 18 -22.13 -14.19 -17.74
C GLY A 18 -21.52 -12.90 -17.19
N GLY A 19 -20.27 -12.63 -17.60
CA GLY A 19 -19.70 -11.29 -17.61
C GLY A 19 -20.27 -10.53 -18.80
N GLY A 20 -21.08 -9.52 -18.51
CA GLY A 20 -21.59 -8.58 -19.51
C GLY A 20 -20.47 -7.72 -20.13
N PRO A 21 -20.74 -7.08 -21.28
CA PRO A 21 -19.74 -6.40 -22.09
C PRO A 21 -19.10 -5.21 -21.37
N GLU A 22 -17.78 -5.14 -21.46
CA GLU A 22 -16.95 -3.99 -21.10
C GLU A 22 -17.49 -2.73 -21.79
N ALA A 23 -17.88 -1.75 -20.98
CA ALA A 23 -18.21 -0.41 -21.44
C ALA A 23 -16.93 0.31 -21.92
N PRO A 24 -17.02 1.15 -22.95
CA PRO A 24 -15.88 1.65 -23.70
C PRO A 24 -14.99 2.60 -22.91
N GLU A 25 -13.68 2.43 -23.11
CA GLU A 25 -12.61 3.31 -22.65
C GLU A 25 -12.86 4.74 -23.17
N THR A 26 -13.16 5.66 -22.26
CA THR A 26 -13.24 7.08 -22.57
C THR A 26 -11.83 7.68 -22.46
N PRO A 27 -11.36 8.46 -23.45
CA PRO A 27 -9.99 8.98 -23.50
C PRO A 27 -9.65 9.85 -22.28
N VAL A 28 -8.55 9.49 -21.61
CA VAL A 28 -7.93 10.30 -20.54
C VAL A 28 -7.29 11.52 -21.20
N GLN A 29 -7.94 12.67 -21.06
CA GLN A 29 -7.32 13.97 -21.32
C GLN A 29 -6.50 14.36 -20.08
N GLU A 30 -5.20 14.55 -20.27
CA GLU A 30 -4.31 15.14 -19.27
C GLU A 30 -4.72 16.60 -19.00
N PRO A 31 -5.01 17.00 -17.74
CA PRO A 31 -5.07 18.40 -17.41
C PRO A 31 -3.64 18.92 -17.18
N THR A 32 -3.17 19.56 -18.25
CA THR A 32 -2.12 20.57 -18.32
C THR A 32 -2.01 21.42 -17.05
N SER A 33 -0.77 21.49 -16.58
CA SER A 33 -0.18 22.49 -15.69
C SER A 33 -0.73 23.90 -15.86
N GLN A 34 -1.34 24.44 -14.80
CA GLN A 34 -1.41 25.88 -14.56
C GLN A 34 -0.91 26.19 -13.15
N THR A 35 0.29 26.76 -13.10
CA THR A 35 0.82 27.52 -11.98
C THR A 35 0.04 28.83 -11.88
N GLU A 36 -0.79 28.96 -10.85
CA GLU A 36 -1.27 30.27 -10.39
C GLU A 36 -0.82 30.51 -8.95
N LYS A 37 0.06 31.51 -8.82
CA LYS A 37 0.58 32.07 -7.58
C LYS A 37 -0.52 32.90 -6.93
N THR A 38 -1.18 32.35 -5.92
CA THR A 38 -1.88 33.14 -4.90
C THR A 38 -1.26 32.86 -3.54
N ALA A 39 -0.62 33.88 -2.98
CA ALA A 39 -0.18 33.90 -1.60
C ALA A 39 -1.41 34.02 -0.70
N ALA A 40 -2.01 32.87 -0.37
CA ALA A 40 -2.86 32.73 0.80
C ALA A 40 -1.95 32.43 1.99
N GLU A 41 -2.11 33.16 3.09
CA GLU A 41 -1.48 32.87 4.37
C GLU A 41 -2.09 31.55 4.88
N VAL A 42 -1.47 30.43 4.49
CA VAL A 42 -1.92 29.08 4.85
C VAL A 42 -1.58 28.89 6.32
N ALA A 43 -2.61 28.77 7.17
CA ALA A 43 -2.45 28.23 8.50
C ALA A 43 -1.76 26.86 8.38
N VAL A 44 -0.45 26.83 8.64
CA VAL A 44 0.37 25.63 8.47
C VAL A 44 -0.14 24.59 9.45
N ASP A 45 -0.80 23.56 8.89
CA ASP A 45 -1.33 22.41 9.61
C ASP A 45 -0.24 21.85 10.55
N GLU A 46 -0.61 21.52 11.79
CA GLU A 46 0.28 20.88 12.77
C GLU A 46 0.94 19.60 12.22
N ARG A 47 0.30 18.92 11.26
CA ARG A 47 0.90 17.81 10.51
C ARG A 47 2.08 18.26 9.67
N VAL A 48 1.97 19.39 8.99
CA VAL A 48 3.07 19.96 8.17
C VAL A 48 4.21 20.43 9.07
N LYS A 49 3.91 21.02 10.24
CA LYS A 49 4.95 21.38 11.21
C LYS A 49 5.71 20.16 11.75
N ARG A 50 5.01 19.07 12.07
CA ARG A 50 5.63 17.81 12.53
C ARG A 50 6.57 17.21 11.48
N LEU A 51 6.14 17.24 10.22
CA LEU A 51 6.94 16.77 9.10
C LEU A 51 8.23 17.59 8.87
N VAL A 52 8.21 18.89 9.19
CA VAL A 52 9.38 19.78 9.08
C VAL A 52 10.31 19.68 10.29
N ALA A 53 9.77 19.29 11.46
CA ALA A 53 10.54 19.15 12.70
C ALA A 53 11.17 17.75 12.89
N SER A 54 10.92 16.79 12.00
CA SER A 54 11.53 15.46 12.10
C SER A 54 13.00 15.50 11.64
N GLU A 55 13.88 14.85 12.39
CA GLU A 55 15.30 14.64 12.01
C GLU A 55 15.46 13.71 10.77
N PHE A 56 14.36 13.12 10.29
CA PHE A 56 14.39 12.21 9.16
C PHE A 56 14.31 12.92 7.80
N PRO A 57 15.02 12.43 6.77
CA PRO A 57 14.88 12.95 5.42
C PRO A 57 13.47 12.67 4.88
N THR A 58 12.96 13.57 4.04
CA THR A 58 11.77 13.27 3.24
C THR A 58 12.13 12.23 2.17
N LEU A 59 11.40 11.11 2.15
CA LEU A 59 11.65 10.06 1.17
C LEU A 59 11.28 10.51 -0.25
N THR A 60 12.18 10.25 -1.17
CA THR A 60 12.00 10.33 -2.63
C THR A 60 12.33 8.98 -3.25
N ASN A 61 12.03 8.78 -4.53
CA ASN A 61 12.35 7.52 -5.21
C ASN A 61 13.86 7.25 -5.23
N GLU A 62 14.67 8.31 -5.25
CA GLU A 62 16.12 8.25 -5.33
C GLU A 62 16.76 7.90 -3.98
N ASN A 63 16.20 8.37 -2.85
CA ASN A 63 16.81 8.18 -1.53
C ASN A 63 16.17 7.05 -0.70
N ALA A 64 14.95 6.61 -1.03
CA ALA A 64 14.15 5.78 -0.12
C ALA A 64 14.81 4.42 0.14
N SER A 65 15.34 3.78 -0.89
CA SER A 65 15.96 2.45 -0.76
C SER A 65 17.17 2.50 0.17
N ASP A 66 18.08 3.44 -0.08
CA ASP A 66 19.35 3.53 0.66
C ASP A 66 19.09 3.92 2.11
N PHE A 67 18.33 5.00 2.33
CA PHE A 67 18.01 5.47 3.68
C PHE A 67 17.28 4.40 4.51
N LEU A 68 16.23 3.78 3.97
CA LEU A 68 15.44 2.80 4.72
C LEU A 68 16.23 1.52 5.01
N THR A 69 17.14 1.13 4.11
CA THR A 69 18.01 -0.03 4.33
C THR A 69 19.01 0.26 5.45
N GLU A 70 19.70 1.39 5.40
CA GLU A 70 20.70 1.76 6.39
C GLU A 70 20.06 2.01 7.76
N TRP A 71 19.03 2.85 7.81
CA TRP A 71 18.34 3.17 9.05
C TRP A 71 17.61 1.95 9.62
N GLY A 72 16.97 1.14 8.79
CA GLY A 72 16.24 -0.05 9.22
C GLY A 72 17.11 -1.11 9.92
N ASN A 73 18.41 -1.13 9.65
CA ASN A 73 19.38 -2.00 10.33
C ASN A 73 19.72 -1.51 11.74
N THR A 74 19.47 -0.24 12.06
CA THR A 74 19.72 0.34 13.38
C THR A 74 18.56 0.17 14.35
N VAL A 75 17.36 -0.15 13.84
CA VAL A 75 16.14 -0.26 14.62
C VAL A 75 15.89 -1.72 14.98
N GLU A 76 15.70 -2.00 16.28
CA GLU A 76 15.40 -3.36 16.78
C GLU A 76 13.90 -3.62 16.97
N GLU A 77 13.07 -2.57 16.93
CA GLU A 77 11.62 -2.64 17.11
C GLU A 77 10.97 -3.60 16.11
N ASP A 78 10.08 -4.44 16.63
CA ASP A 78 9.32 -5.45 15.91
C ASP A 78 7.83 -5.46 16.27
N HIS A 79 7.38 -4.57 17.17
CA HIS A 79 5.97 -4.44 17.54
C HIS A 79 5.57 -2.97 17.64
N VAL A 80 4.46 -2.62 16.98
CA VAL A 80 3.88 -1.27 17.06
C VAL A 80 2.47 -1.35 17.63
N VAL A 81 2.18 -0.50 18.61
CA VAL A 81 0.84 -0.38 19.21
C VAL A 81 0.11 0.79 18.57
N MET A 82 -1.06 0.53 18.02
CA MET A 82 -1.94 1.53 17.41
C MET A 82 -3.25 1.59 18.19
N ASP A 83 -3.47 2.71 18.88
CA ASP A 83 -4.74 2.97 19.57
C ASP A 83 -5.71 3.67 18.61
N THR A 84 -6.89 3.09 18.44
CA THR A 84 -7.97 3.64 17.60
C THR A 84 -9.22 3.86 18.44
N LYS A 85 -10.21 4.59 17.91
CA LYS A 85 -11.53 4.72 18.55
C LYS A 85 -12.28 3.39 18.73
N HIS A 86 -11.84 2.33 18.05
CA HIS A 86 -12.43 0.99 18.10
C HIS A 86 -11.62 0.00 18.96
N GLY A 87 -10.53 0.46 19.59
CA GLY A 87 -9.67 -0.36 20.42
C GLY A 87 -8.22 -0.37 19.94
N ARG A 88 -7.42 -1.15 20.66
CA ARG A 88 -5.98 -1.31 20.47
C ARG A 88 -5.68 -2.40 19.46
N ILE A 89 -4.80 -2.09 18.52
CA ILE A 89 -4.23 -3.03 17.55
C ILE A 89 -2.74 -3.15 17.86
N VAL A 90 -2.23 -4.37 17.94
CA VAL A 90 -0.79 -4.65 18.05
C VAL A 90 -0.34 -5.25 16.72
N VAL A 91 0.61 -4.60 16.07
CA VAL A 91 1.16 -5.02 14.78
C VAL A 91 2.56 -5.58 15.00
N GLU A 92 2.78 -6.84 14.66
CA GLU A 92 4.10 -7.47 14.60
C GLU A 92 4.75 -7.17 13.24
N LEU A 93 6.03 -6.81 13.25
CA LEU A 93 6.83 -6.46 12.08
C LEU A 93 7.97 -7.48 11.89
N PHE A 94 7.97 -8.14 10.74
CA PHE A 94 8.92 -9.21 10.46
C PHE A 94 10.22 -8.71 9.82
N LYS A 95 11.32 -9.41 10.11
CA LYS A 95 12.68 -9.06 9.67
C LYS A 95 13.02 -9.55 8.25
N ASP A 96 12.18 -10.40 7.66
CA ASP A 96 12.32 -10.92 6.30
C ASP A 96 11.95 -9.90 5.20
N VAL A 97 11.25 -8.82 5.57
CA VAL A 97 10.91 -7.68 4.69
C VAL A 97 11.53 -6.37 5.21
N PRO A 98 12.86 -6.26 5.31
CA PRO A 98 13.54 -5.21 6.08
C PRO A 98 13.21 -3.79 5.62
N VAL A 99 13.14 -3.55 4.30
CA VAL A 99 12.84 -2.21 3.75
C VAL A 99 11.40 -1.80 4.02
N HIS A 100 10.44 -2.72 3.93
CA HIS A 100 9.03 -2.41 4.20
C HIS A 100 8.77 -2.21 5.70
N ARG A 101 9.41 -3.03 6.54
CA ARG A 101 9.43 -2.84 7.99
C ARG A 101 9.99 -1.46 8.37
N ALA A 102 11.13 -1.08 7.79
CA ALA A 102 11.68 0.26 7.99
C ALA A 102 10.72 1.36 7.50
N ASN A 103 10.14 1.24 6.30
CA ASN A 103 9.19 2.26 5.81
C ASN A 103 7.98 2.45 6.75
N PHE A 104 7.49 1.37 7.35
CA PHE A 104 6.41 1.46 8.34
C PHE A 104 6.88 2.21 9.59
N LEU A 105 8.00 1.81 10.18
CA LEU A 105 8.57 2.45 11.37
C LEU A 105 8.91 3.93 11.12
N TYR A 106 9.41 4.26 9.93
CA TYR A 106 9.67 5.65 9.52
C TYR A 106 8.40 6.51 9.58
N LYS A 107 7.24 5.97 9.22
CA LYS A 107 5.95 6.68 9.32
C LYS A 107 5.41 6.79 10.74
N VAL A 108 5.86 5.89 11.63
CA VAL A 108 5.52 5.92 13.05
C VAL A 108 6.35 6.97 13.79
N HIS A 109 7.65 7.05 13.47
CA HIS A 109 8.61 7.89 14.18
C HIS A 109 8.76 9.32 13.63
N ARG A 110 8.25 9.63 12.44
CA ARG A 110 8.24 10.98 11.84
C ARG A 110 6.91 11.71 12.00
#